data_AF-A0A3S4GB10-F1
#
_entry.id   AF-A0A3S4GB10-F1
#
_cell.length_a   1.000
_cell.length_b   1.000
_cell.length_c   1.000
_cell.angle_alpha   90.00
_cell.angle_beta   90.00
_cell.angle_gamma   90.00
#
_symmetry.space_group_name_H-M   'P 1'
#
loop_
_entity.id
_entity.type
_entity.pdbx_description
1 polymer ?
#
loop_
_entity_poly.entity_id
_entity_poly.type
_entity_poly.pdbx_seq_one_letter_code
_entity_poly.pdbx_strand_id
1 'polypeptide(L)'
;MRVLLTPEIAPRMGVVLLRPGADLMPMFRRGRVLIEPAPEKYSDYATGAIPPATQPLSEDPVLKPVFENKDVILRAGGISSLEAELERRFECQYPHGSWHSENFTLFRHEPGQHPPLLGLR
;
A
#
# COMPACT_ATOMS: atom_id res chain seq x y z
N MET A 1 -10.21 7.63 3.55
CA MET A 1 -10.63 6.23 3.33
C MET A 1 -11.41 6.18 2.03
N ARG A 2 -11.08 5.22 1.14
CA ARG A 2 -11.80 4.99 -0.11
C ARG A 2 -12.57 3.68 0.03
N VAL A 3 -13.69 3.55 -0.67
CA VAL A 3 -14.58 2.40 -0.54
C VAL A 3 -15.01 1.96 -1.94
N LEU A 4 -15.00 0.66 -2.18
CA LEU A 4 -15.48 0.03 -3.40
C LEU A 4 -16.80 -0.68 -3.08
N LEU A 5 -17.89 -0.31 -3.76
CA LEU A 5 -19.20 -0.93 -3.57
C LEU A 5 -19.77 -1.35 -4.91
N THR A 6 -20.35 -2.53 -4.98
CA THR A 6 -21.17 -2.93 -6.13
C THR A 6 -22.54 -2.27 -6.03
N PRO A 7 -22.94 -1.42 -6.99
CA PRO A 7 -24.25 -0.79 -6.97
C PRO A 7 -25.34 -1.77 -7.39
N GLU A 8 -26.49 -1.68 -6.72
CA GLU A 8 -27.74 -2.26 -7.20
C GLU A 8 -28.54 -1.19 -7.93
N ILE A 9 -28.72 -1.38 -9.24
CA ILE A 9 -29.36 -0.40 -10.10
C ILE A 9 -30.85 -0.75 -10.24
N ALA A 10 -31.72 0.22 -9.99
CA ALA A 10 -33.15 0.16 -10.28
C ALA A 10 -33.45 1.11 -11.46
N PRO A 11 -33.28 0.66 -12.73
CA PRO A 11 -33.19 1.57 -13.88
C PRO A 11 -34.46 2.39 -14.10
N ARG A 12 -35.63 1.77 -13.92
CA ARG A 12 -36.92 2.45 -14.11
C ARG A 12 -37.19 3.55 -13.08
N MET A 13 -36.54 3.49 -11.93
CA MET A 13 -36.72 4.47 -10.85
C MET A 13 -35.64 5.55 -10.87
N GLY A 14 -34.58 5.38 -11.68
CA GLY A 14 -33.43 6.29 -11.67
C GLY A 14 -32.66 6.28 -10.34
N VAL A 15 -32.75 5.19 -9.58
CA VAL A 15 -32.12 5.06 -8.25
C VAL A 15 -31.02 4.01 -8.29
N VAL A 16 -29.93 4.29 -7.57
CA VAL A 16 -28.84 3.36 -7.28
C VAL A 16 -28.79 3.13 -5.77
N LEU A 17 -28.78 1.86 -5.37
CA LEU A 17 -28.66 1.46 -3.97
C LEU A 17 -27.25 0.94 -3.70
N LEU A 18 -26.62 1.49 -2.66
CA LEU A 18 -25.29 1.08 -2.19
C LEU A 18 -25.43 0.45 -0.81
N ARG A 19 -24.79 -0.71 -0.60
CA ARG A 19 -24.83 -1.45 0.67
C ARG A 19 -23.44 -1.47 1.34
N PRO A 20 -23.05 -0.40 2.06
CA PRO A 20 -21.72 -0.30 2.66
C PRO A 20 -21.50 -1.14 3.93
N GLY A 21 -22.56 -1.61 4.58
CA GLY A 21 -22.46 -2.26 5.89
C GLY A 21 -22.24 -1.26 7.04
N ALA A 22 -22.27 -1.74 8.29
CA ALA A 22 -22.26 -0.88 9.47
C ALA A 22 -20.97 -0.03 9.59
N ASP A 23 -19.82 -0.61 9.25
CA ASP A 23 -18.52 0.02 9.42
C ASP A 23 -18.28 1.19 8.46
N LEU A 24 -18.88 1.13 7.27
CA LEU A 24 -18.69 2.13 6.21
C LEU A 24 -19.87 3.10 6.09
N MET A 25 -20.99 2.81 6.76
CA MET A 25 -22.17 3.69 6.81
C MET A 25 -21.87 5.12 7.31
N PRO A 26 -20.96 5.36 8.28
CA PRO A 26 -20.62 6.71 8.71
C PRO A 26 -20.12 7.62 7.57
N MET A 27 -19.54 7.07 6.49
CA MET A 27 -19.09 7.86 5.34
C MET A 27 -20.25 8.55 4.62
N PHE A 28 -21.37 7.85 4.44
CA PHE A 28 -22.55 8.38 3.76
C PHE A 28 -23.36 9.36 4.61
N ARG A 29 -23.18 9.34 5.94
CA ARG A 29 -23.83 10.28 6.87
C ARG A 29 -23.16 11.65 6.94
N ARG A 30 -21.91 11.77 6.48
CA ARG A 30 -21.12 13.01 6.53
C ARG A 30 -21.48 14.02 5.45
N GLY A 31 -22.42 13.70 4.55
CA GLY A 31 -22.92 14.60 3.52
C GLY A 31 -22.80 13.99 2.12
N ARG A 32 -22.32 14.79 1.16
CA ARG A 32 -22.17 14.38 -0.23
C ARG A 32 -20.97 13.44 -0.40
N VAL A 33 -21.11 12.45 -1.27
CA VAL A 33 -20.06 11.48 -1.63
C VAL A 33 -19.74 11.63 -3.11
N LEU A 34 -18.46 11.59 -3.46
CA LEU A 34 -17.98 11.51 -4.84
C LEU A 34 -18.00 10.04 -5.28
N ILE A 35 -18.62 9.76 -6.43
CA ILE A 35 -18.68 8.41 -7.02
C ILE A 35 -17.91 8.43 -8.33
N GLU A 36 -16.98 7.50 -8.48
CA GLU A 36 -16.15 7.34 -9.67
C GLU A 36 -16.19 5.87 -10.12
N PRO A 37 -16.11 5.59 -11.43
CA PRO A 37 -15.89 4.24 -11.92
C PRO A 37 -14.64 3.63 -11.30
N ALA A 38 -14.73 2.36 -10.88
CA ALA A 38 -13.60 1.66 -10.30
C ALA A 38 -12.47 1.51 -11.36
N PRO A 39 -11.22 1.87 -11.02
CA PRO A 39 -10.06 1.51 -11.83
C PRO A 39 -9.98 0.00 -12.07
N GLU A 40 -9.45 -0.40 -13.24
CA GLU A 40 -9.32 -1.81 -13.64
C GLU A 40 -8.53 -2.65 -12.62
N LYS A 41 -7.51 -2.07 -11.97
CA LYS A 41 -6.72 -2.72 -10.91
C LYS A 41 -7.52 -3.17 -9.67
N TYR A 42 -8.77 -2.71 -9.52
CA TYR A 42 -9.65 -3.10 -8.43
C TYR A 42 -10.77 -4.05 -8.90
N SER A 43 -10.68 -4.62 -10.10
CA SER A 43 -11.68 -5.58 -10.64
C SER A 43 -11.90 -6.77 -9.72
N ASP A 44 -10.83 -7.25 -9.09
CA ASP A 44 -10.82 -8.49 -8.31
C ASP A 44 -11.09 -8.23 -6.81
N TYR A 45 -11.25 -6.96 -6.42
CA TYR A 45 -11.48 -6.59 -5.03
C TYR A 45 -12.95 -6.81 -4.66
N ALA A 46 -13.17 -7.38 -3.47
CA ALA A 46 -14.51 -7.48 -2.91
C ALA A 46 -15.06 -6.10 -2.53
N THR A 47 -16.39 -6.01 -2.42
CA THR A 47 -17.06 -4.82 -1.86
C THR A 47 -16.53 -4.54 -0.44
N GLY A 48 -16.08 -3.32 -0.18
CA GLY A 48 -15.55 -2.93 1.12
C GLY A 48 -14.60 -1.73 1.08
N ALA A 49 -13.88 -1.52 2.17
CA ALA A 49 -12.85 -0.48 2.24
C ALA A 49 -11.70 -0.83 1.30
N ILE A 50 -11.33 0.11 0.43
CA ILE A 50 -10.08 0.00 -0.32
C ILE A 50 -8.96 0.33 0.67
N PRO A 51 -7.95 -0.54 0.83
CA PRO A 51 -6.79 -0.22 1.62
C PRO A 51 -6.24 1.15 1.20
N PRO A 52 -5.80 1.99 2.15
CA PRO A 52 -5.13 3.23 1.77
C PRO A 52 -4.05 2.90 0.76
N ALA A 53 -3.99 3.66 -0.34
CA ALA A 53 -2.99 3.42 -1.36
C ALA A 53 -1.61 3.50 -0.72
N THR A 54 -1.03 2.34 -0.41
CA THR A 54 0.38 2.15 -0.62
C THR A 54 0.51 2.36 -2.12
N GLN A 55 0.89 3.57 -2.50
CA GLN A 55 1.58 3.80 -3.76
C GLN A 55 3.04 3.56 -3.39
N PRO A 56 3.50 2.30 -3.27
CA PRO A 56 4.91 2.10 -3.05
C PRO A 56 5.57 2.59 -4.34
N LEU A 57 6.30 3.71 -4.23
CA LEU A 57 7.05 4.28 -5.37
C LEU A 57 7.96 3.20 -6.01
N SER A 58 8.34 2.18 -5.24
CA SER A 58 9.07 1.01 -5.70
C SER A 58 8.34 0.14 -6.72
N GLU A 59 7.01 0.18 -6.81
CA GLU A 59 6.23 -0.57 -7.81
C GLU A 59 5.93 0.24 -9.07
N ASP A 60 6.29 1.53 -9.10
CA ASP A 60 6.12 2.36 -10.30
C ASP A 60 7.19 2.01 -11.34
N PRO A 61 6.82 1.47 -12.52
CA PRO A 61 7.78 1.08 -13.54
C PRO A 61 8.59 2.27 -14.07
N VAL A 62 8.06 3.49 -13.98
CA VAL A 62 8.77 4.73 -14.37
C VAL A 62 9.88 5.07 -13.38
N LEU A 63 9.69 4.73 -12.11
CA LEU A 63 10.65 5.04 -11.05
C LEU A 63 11.66 3.92 -10.80
N LYS A 64 11.38 2.70 -11.26
CA LYS A 64 12.30 1.56 -11.16
C LYS A 64 13.74 1.89 -11.64
N PRO A 65 13.95 2.53 -12.82
CA PRO A 65 15.30 2.92 -13.26
C PRO A 65 15.99 3.93 -12.33
N VAL A 66 15.22 4.77 -11.62
CA VAL A 66 15.77 5.75 -10.66
C VAL A 66 16.28 5.03 -9.41
N PHE A 67 15.52 4.06 -8.90
CA PHE A 67 15.89 3.28 -7.71
C PHE A 67 17.00 2.26 -7.98
N GLU A 68 17.19 1.84 -9.23
CA GLU A 68 18.30 0.96 -9.65
C GLU A 68 19.56 1.76 -10.03
N ASN A 69 19.47 3.08 -10.16
CA ASN A 69 20.60 3.91 -10.57
C ASN A 69 21.65 4.02 -9.45
N LYS A 70 22.87 3.55 -9.72
CA LYS A 70 23.98 3.55 -8.77
C LYS A 70 24.34 4.95 -8.26
N ASP A 71 24.29 5.97 -9.11
CA ASP A 71 24.61 7.34 -8.71
C ASP A 71 23.56 7.93 -7.76
N VAL A 72 22.29 7.56 -7.96
CA VAL A 72 21.20 7.93 -7.05
C VAL A 72 21.39 7.26 -5.70
N ILE A 73 21.67 5.95 -5.68
CA ILE A 73 21.93 5.19 -4.46
C ILE A 73 23.13 5.78 -3.71
N LEU A 74 24.23 6.07 -4.40
CA LEU A 74 25.44 6.65 -3.79
C LEU A 74 25.18 8.04 -3.21
N ARG A 75 24.47 8.92 -3.94
CA ARG A 75 24.11 10.25 -3.43
C ARG A 75 23.15 10.22 -2.25
N ALA A 76 22.31 9.19 -2.17
CA ALA A 76 21.44 8.97 -1.02
C ALA A 76 22.21 8.43 0.23
N GLY A 77 23.53 8.26 0.14
CA GLY A 77 24.38 7.76 1.24
C GLY A 77 24.73 6.28 1.12
N GLY A 78 24.33 5.61 0.04
CA GLY A 78 24.64 4.22 -0.23
C GLY A 78 23.95 3.23 0.72
N ILE A 79 24.29 1.95 0.57
CA ILE A 79 23.73 0.86 1.39
C ILE A 79 24.03 1.07 2.88
N SER A 80 25.22 1.55 3.23
CA SER A 80 25.61 1.74 4.64
C SER A 80 24.75 2.77 5.37
N SER A 81 24.33 3.85 4.70
CA SER A 81 23.42 4.83 5.33
C SER A 81 22.02 4.25 5.52
N LEU A 82 21.60 3.36 4.63
CA LEU A 82 20.32 2.68 4.73
C LEU A 82 20.33 1.65 5.88
N GLU A 83 21.42 0.91 6.04
CA GLU A 83 21.64 0.03 7.20
C GLU A 83 21.59 0.81 8.52
N ALA A 84 22.25 1.97 8.58
CA ALA A 84 22.24 2.83 9.76
C ALA A 84 20.83 3.38 10.09
N GLU A 85 20.03 3.77 9.10
CA GLU A 85 18.65 4.23 9.35
C GLU A 85 17.74 3.09 9.80
N LEU A 86 17.94 1.88 9.26
CA LEU A 86 17.24 0.68 9.72
C LEU A 86 17.57 0.40 11.19
N GLU A 87 18.85 0.40 11.55
CA GLU A 87 19.31 0.23 12.94
C GLU A 87 18.79 1.33 13.88
N ARG A 88 18.37 2.50 13.38
CA ARG A 88 17.80 3.56 14.23
C ARG A 88 16.39 3.25 14.72
N ARG A 89 15.58 2.55 13.92
CA ARG A 89 14.16 2.30 14.24
C ARG A 89 13.93 0.99 14.99
N PHE A 90 14.82 0.00 14.87
CA PHE A 90 14.74 -1.30 15.60
C PHE A 90 13.35 -1.98 15.54
N GLU A 91 12.66 -1.85 14.40
CA GLU A 91 11.32 -2.40 14.17
C GLU A 91 11.32 -3.36 12.98
N CYS A 92 10.56 -4.46 13.08
CA CYS A 92 10.41 -5.41 11.98
C CYS A 92 9.55 -4.78 10.88
N GLN A 93 10.08 -4.75 9.66
CA GLN A 93 9.38 -4.14 8.52
C GLN A 93 8.51 -5.13 7.74
N TYR A 94 8.41 -6.39 8.19
CA TYR A 94 7.60 -7.42 7.55
C TYR A 94 6.24 -7.57 8.25
N PRO A 95 5.15 -6.96 7.74
CA PRO A 95 3.87 -6.90 8.45
C PRO A 95 3.04 -8.20 8.35
N HIS A 96 3.48 -9.18 7.56
CA HIS A 96 2.70 -10.37 7.24
C HIS A 96 3.02 -11.59 8.12
N GLY A 97 4.02 -11.50 9.00
CA GLY A 97 4.35 -12.54 9.97
C GLY A 97 3.59 -12.36 11.28
N SER A 98 3.10 -13.44 11.89
CA SER A 98 2.50 -13.40 13.23
C SER A 98 3.53 -13.48 14.35
N TRP A 99 4.79 -13.76 14.03
CA TRP A 99 5.91 -13.86 14.95
C TRP A 99 7.06 -12.96 14.48
N HIS A 100 7.68 -12.27 15.42
CA HIS A 100 8.84 -11.41 15.19
C HIS A 100 9.90 -11.70 16.26
N SER A 101 11.16 -11.88 15.84
CA SER A 101 12.25 -11.99 16.81
C SER A 101 12.62 -10.63 17.38
N GLU A 102 13.09 -10.62 18.63
CA GLU A 102 13.67 -9.43 19.29
C GLU A 102 15.09 -9.13 18.80
N ASN A 103 15.78 -10.15 18.27
CA ASN A 103 17.08 -9.99 17.63
C ASN A 103 16.85 -9.57 16.19
N PHE A 104 17.47 -8.49 15.71
CA PHE A 104 17.33 -8.00 14.35
C PHE A 104 18.54 -8.32 13.48
N THR A 105 18.31 -8.81 12.26
CA THR A 105 19.35 -8.93 11.23
C THR A 105 18.94 -8.15 10.00
N LEU A 106 19.89 -7.43 9.42
CA LEU A 106 19.69 -6.71 8.17
C LEU A 106 19.77 -7.69 7.00
N PHE A 107 18.72 -7.74 6.18
CA PHE A 107 18.72 -8.55 4.97
C PHE A 107 19.11 -7.71 3.76
N ARG A 108 20.16 -8.11 3.05
CA ARG A 108 20.60 -7.46 1.80
C ARG A 108 19.98 -8.16 0.61
N HIS A 109 19.29 -7.39 -0.23
CA HIS A 109 18.83 -7.83 -1.54
C HIS A 109 19.69 -7.21 -2.64
N GLU A 110 19.65 -7.80 -3.84
CA GLU A 110 20.20 -7.13 -5.01
C GLU A 110 19.42 -5.83 -5.30
N PRO A 111 20.10 -4.77 -5.77
CA PRO A 111 19.44 -3.52 -6.15
C PRO A 111 18.26 -3.76 -7.10
N GLY A 112 17.10 -3.16 -6.81
CA GLY A 112 15.91 -3.26 -7.67
C GLY A 112 14.94 -4.41 -7.36
N GLN A 113 15.27 -5.32 -6.42
CA GLN A 113 14.35 -6.38 -5.99
C GLN A 113 13.40 -5.88 -4.89
N HIS A 114 13.95 -5.39 -3.77
CA HIS A 114 13.22 -4.79 -2.65
C HIS A 114 14.18 -3.85 -1.88
N PRO A 115 13.71 -2.81 -1.19
CA PRO A 115 14.55 -2.12 -0.21
C PRO A 115 15.06 -3.14 0.83
N PRO A 116 16.28 -3.02 1.37
CA PRO A 116 16.73 -3.85 2.47
C PRO A 116 15.71 -3.74 3.60
N LEU A 117 15.25 -4.90 4.05
CA LEU A 117 14.27 -5.02 5.13
C LEU A 117 15.00 -5.44 6.40
N LEU A 118 14.56 -4.87 7.51
CA LEU A 118 14.77 -5.46 8.82
C LEU A 118 13.82 -6.65 8.97
N GLY A 119 14.36 -7.85 8.80
CA GLY A 119 13.62 -9.10 8.93
C GLY A 119 14.57 -10.28 9.11
N LEU A 120 14.20 -11.22 9.97
CA LEU A 120 14.98 -12.43 10.25
C LEU A 120 14.31 -13.66 9.67
N ARG A 121 15.14 -14.71 9.53
CA ARG A 121 14.78 -16.07 9.16
C ARG A 121 13.51 -16.60 9.82
#